data_AF-A0A383B8V4-F1
#
_entry.id   AF-A0A383B8V4-F1
#
_cell.length_a   1.000
_cell.length_b   1.000
_cell.length_c   1.000
_cell.angle_alpha   90.00
_cell.angle_beta   90.00
_cell.angle_gamma   90.00
#
_symmetry.space_group_name_H-M   'P 1'
#
loop_
_entity.id
_entity.type
_entity.pdbx_description
1 polymer ?
#
loop_
_entity_poly.entity_id
_entity_poly.type
_entity_poly.pdbx_seq_one_letter_code
_entity_poly.pdbx_strand_id
1 'polypeptide(L)'
;MAAEKSRPRVQAEVRAPPRAQEITKMARISSAFFLACFLWAGSHAKDTHKPNVLLIAVDDLNDWVGCLGGHPQTNTPNIDRLAARGMLFTNAHCQGTMCNPSRISLLWGRRPSSTGFYDNHYHVFKEPEFLKRHVNLPAHFAANGYKTISAGKIFHTGRYSQIEGPRAGQWRKGLDQKVHDKPKGWHRTWDFGPQDYEETKFTDHITATWVAEQLGKESDKPFLLACGFYRPHVPFFPPRRVYDSLE
;
A
#
# COMPACT_ATOMS: atom_id res chain seq x y z
N MET A 1 23.55 53.29 -22.47
CA MET A 1 24.82 53.44 -21.73
C MET A 1 24.94 52.32 -20.71
N ALA A 2 25.66 51.26 -21.04
CA ALA A 2 26.21 50.31 -20.09
C ALA A 2 27.49 49.75 -20.73
N ALA A 3 28.63 50.04 -20.12
CA ALA A 3 29.96 49.76 -20.66
C ALA A 3 30.32 48.28 -20.50
N GLU A 4 30.69 47.64 -21.60
CA GLU A 4 31.20 46.28 -21.65
C GLU A 4 32.66 46.26 -21.16
N LYS A 5 32.91 45.67 -19.99
CA LYS A 5 34.26 45.49 -19.43
C LYS A 5 34.90 44.24 -20.04
N SER A 6 35.95 44.44 -20.84
CA SER A 6 36.80 43.39 -21.40
C SER A 6 37.51 42.57 -20.30
N ARG A 7 37.39 41.24 -20.36
CA ARG A 7 38.14 40.31 -19.48
C ARG A 7 39.52 40.00 -20.09
N PRO A 8 40.57 39.75 -19.27
CA PRO A 8 41.91 39.47 -19.76
C PRO A 8 42.05 38.03 -20.26
N ARG A 9 42.86 37.86 -21.31
CA ARG A 9 43.14 36.59 -22.00
C ARG A 9 44.19 35.81 -21.20
N VAL A 10 43.82 34.67 -20.64
CA VAL A 10 44.77 33.73 -20.00
C VAL A 10 45.54 33.01 -21.10
N GLN A 11 46.86 33.18 -21.14
CA GLN A 11 47.74 32.32 -21.95
C GLN A 11 47.89 30.97 -21.24
N ALA A 12 47.51 29.90 -21.93
CA ALA A 12 47.77 28.55 -21.45
C ALA A 12 49.21 28.15 -21.79
N GLU A 13 50.03 27.89 -20.77
CA GLU A 13 51.33 27.26 -20.95
C GLU A 13 51.13 25.79 -21.36
N VAL A 14 51.63 25.45 -22.54
CA VAL A 14 51.65 24.07 -23.04
C VAL A 14 52.79 23.33 -22.36
N ARG A 15 52.46 22.44 -21.42
CA ARG A 15 53.44 21.54 -20.78
C ARG A 15 53.90 20.47 -21.76
N ALA A 16 55.21 20.28 -21.86
CA ALA A 16 55.81 19.22 -22.68
C ALA A 16 55.40 17.81 -22.19
N PRO A 17 55.25 16.83 -23.10
CA PRO A 17 54.85 15.47 -22.73
C PRO A 17 55.94 14.76 -21.90
N PRO A 18 55.56 13.83 -21.00
CA PRO A 18 56.52 13.10 -20.17
C PRO A 18 57.38 12.15 -20.99
N ARG A 19 58.63 11.92 -20.54
CA ARG A 19 59.60 11.03 -21.19
C ARG A 19 59.17 9.55 -21.08
N ALA A 20 59.48 8.77 -22.12
CA ALA A 20 59.06 7.39 -22.34
C ALA A 20 59.32 6.38 -21.19
N GLN A 21 60.20 6.69 -20.24
CA GLN A 21 60.51 5.81 -19.10
C GLN A 21 59.49 5.90 -17.95
N GLU A 22 58.69 6.97 -17.84
CA GLU A 22 57.61 7.04 -16.84
C GLU A 22 56.35 6.27 -17.27
N ILE A 23 56.17 6.08 -18.58
CA ILE A 23 55.01 5.40 -19.16
C ILE A 23 55.00 3.89 -18.80
N THR A 24 56.18 3.28 -18.60
CA THR A 24 56.31 1.84 -18.34
C THR A 24 56.10 1.45 -16.87
N LYS A 25 56.30 2.35 -15.90
CA LYS A 25 55.99 2.08 -14.48
C LYS A 25 54.51 2.29 -14.14
N MET A 26 53.82 3.23 -14.80
CA MET A 26 52.38 3.42 -14.61
C MET A 26 51.56 2.24 -15.16
N ALA A 27 52.00 1.60 -16.25
CA ALA A 27 51.31 0.46 -16.85
C ALA A 27 51.25 -0.80 -15.95
N ARG A 28 52.20 -0.98 -15.01
CA ARG A 28 52.21 -2.15 -14.09
C ARG A 28 51.40 -1.93 -12.82
N ILE A 29 51.23 -0.69 -12.37
CA ILE A 29 50.43 -0.35 -11.19
C ILE A 29 48.93 -0.27 -11.55
N SER A 30 48.60 0.12 -12.79
CA SER A 30 47.21 0.16 -13.28
C SER A 30 46.57 -1.23 -13.41
N SER A 31 47.32 -2.27 -13.79
CA SER A 31 46.75 -3.62 -13.96
C SER A 31 46.45 -4.33 -12.64
N ALA A 32 47.24 -4.09 -11.59
CA ALA A 32 46.99 -4.66 -10.26
C ALA A 32 45.81 -3.97 -9.54
N PHE A 33 45.62 -2.66 -9.76
CA PHE A 33 44.51 -1.91 -9.17
C PHE A 33 43.17 -2.21 -9.85
N PHE A 34 43.17 -2.43 -11.18
CA PHE A 34 41.97 -2.86 -11.90
C PHE A 34 41.54 -4.29 -11.53
N LEU A 35 42.49 -5.21 -11.30
CA LEU A 35 42.16 -6.57 -10.87
C LEU A 35 41.62 -6.63 -9.43
N ALA A 36 42.12 -5.76 -8.53
CA ALA A 36 41.62 -5.64 -7.16
C ALA A 36 40.20 -5.02 -7.10
N CYS A 37 39.87 -4.09 -8.00
CA CYS A 37 38.51 -3.53 -8.10
C CYS A 37 37.49 -4.54 -8.65
N PHE A 38 37.91 -5.44 -9.56
CA PHE A 38 37.05 -6.51 -10.06
C PHE A 38 36.77 -7.60 -9.02
N LEU A 39 37.72 -7.87 -8.12
CA LEU A 39 37.54 -8.86 -7.04
C LEU A 39 36.69 -8.33 -5.88
N TRP A 40 36.62 -7.00 -5.67
CA TRP A 40 35.75 -6.43 -4.63
C TRP A 40 34.29 -6.25 -5.07
N ALA A 41 34.05 -6.10 -6.38
CA ALA A 41 32.69 -6.02 -6.93
C ALA A 41 31.90 -7.35 -6.87
N GLY A 42 32.56 -8.47 -6.57
CA GLY A 42 31.99 -9.82 -6.68
C GLY A 42 31.34 -10.41 -5.42
N SER A 43 31.30 -9.71 -4.28
CA SER A 43 30.85 -10.32 -3.01
C SER A 43 29.77 -9.57 -2.24
N HIS A 44 29.02 -8.67 -2.89
CA HIS A 44 27.67 -8.41 -2.38
C HIS A 44 26.81 -9.58 -2.82
N ALA A 45 26.76 -10.62 -1.97
CA ALA A 45 25.65 -11.54 -1.99
C ALA A 45 24.40 -10.66 -1.96
N LYS A 46 23.74 -10.54 -3.11
CA LYS A 46 22.48 -9.83 -3.23
C LYS A 46 21.58 -10.55 -2.24
N ASP A 47 21.26 -9.91 -1.12
CA ASP A 47 20.43 -10.53 -0.11
C ASP A 47 19.15 -10.99 -0.82
N THR A 48 19.07 -12.30 -1.07
CA THR A 48 18.01 -12.91 -1.87
C THR A 48 16.74 -13.04 -1.04
N HIS A 49 16.77 -12.54 0.20
CA HIS A 49 15.67 -12.53 1.11
C HIS A 49 14.55 -11.62 0.60
N LYS A 50 13.62 -12.24 -0.11
CA LYS A 50 12.36 -11.62 -0.55
C LYS A 50 11.61 -11.12 0.69
N PRO A 51 11.27 -9.82 0.79
CA PRO A 51 10.56 -9.30 1.96
C PRO A 51 9.12 -9.78 1.96
N ASN A 52 8.57 -9.94 3.15
CA ASN A 52 7.13 -10.08 3.36
C ASN A 52 6.43 -8.75 3.09
N VAL A 53 5.18 -8.81 2.61
CA VAL A 53 4.35 -7.63 2.31
C VAL A 53 3.03 -7.74 3.06
N LEU A 54 2.76 -6.76 3.93
CA LEU A 54 1.45 -6.55 4.56
C LEU A 54 0.76 -5.38 3.86
N LEU A 55 -0.32 -5.65 3.11
CA LEU A 55 -1.15 -4.64 2.49
C LEU A 55 -2.35 -4.35 3.39
N ILE A 56 -2.44 -3.14 3.95
CA ILE A 56 -3.59 -2.70 4.74
C ILE A 56 -4.45 -1.78 3.88
N ALA A 57 -5.71 -2.15 3.66
CA ALA A 57 -6.70 -1.33 2.99
C ALA A 57 -7.80 -0.94 3.98
N VAL A 58 -8.19 0.33 3.99
CA VAL A 58 -9.26 0.86 4.84
C VAL A 58 -10.35 1.43 3.93
N ASP A 59 -11.58 0.95 4.09
CA ASP A 59 -12.68 1.32 3.21
C ASP A 59 -13.26 2.69 3.60
N ASP A 60 -13.38 3.58 2.62
CA ASP A 60 -13.86 4.97 2.74
C ASP A 60 -13.05 5.88 3.69
N LEU A 61 -11.81 5.50 4.04
CA LEU A 61 -10.91 6.38 4.79
C LEU A 61 -10.39 7.51 3.90
N ASN A 62 -10.66 8.75 4.29
CA ASN A 62 -10.11 9.95 3.65
C ASN A 62 -8.85 10.48 4.38
N ASP A 63 -8.50 11.74 4.19
CA ASP A 63 -7.32 12.45 4.72
C ASP A 63 -7.43 13.01 6.14
N TRP A 64 -8.57 12.82 6.80
CA TRP A 64 -8.86 13.23 8.19
C TRP A 64 -7.98 12.61 9.30
N VAL A 65 -6.92 11.86 8.98
CA VAL A 65 -5.98 11.25 9.94
C VAL A 65 -4.89 12.22 10.41
N GLY A 66 -4.37 11.99 11.63
CA GLY A 66 -3.41 12.89 12.29
C GLY A 66 -2.14 13.16 11.47
N CYS A 67 -1.54 12.13 10.88
CA CYS A 67 -0.32 12.28 10.08
C CYS A 67 -0.47 13.13 8.81
N LEU A 68 -1.70 13.41 8.37
CA LEU A 68 -2.00 14.31 7.24
C LEU A 68 -2.46 15.70 7.71
N GLY A 69 -2.43 15.99 9.02
CA GLY A 69 -2.99 17.22 9.57
C GLY A 69 -4.50 17.29 9.43
N GLY A 70 -5.17 16.13 9.44
CA GLY A 70 -6.61 16.00 9.28
C GLY A 70 -7.43 16.61 10.43
N HIS A 71 -8.68 16.19 10.55
CA HIS A 71 -9.62 16.80 11.50
C HIS A 71 -9.11 16.72 12.95
N PRO A 72 -9.17 17.82 13.76
CA PRO A 72 -8.56 17.86 15.09
C PRO A 72 -9.17 16.90 16.12
N GLN A 73 -10.41 16.44 15.88
CA GLN A 73 -11.05 15.43 16.73
C GLN A 73 -10.64 13.98 16.41
N THR A 74 -9.91 13.75 15.30
CA THR A 74 -9.50 12.39 14.92
C THR A 74 -8.29 11.95 15.74
N ASN A 75 -8.42 10.84 16.48
CA ASN A 75 -7.35 10.26 17.27
C ASN A 75 -6.79 8.99 16.61
N THR A 76 -5.66 9.08 15.91
CA THR A 76 -5.07 7.99 15.09
C THR A 76 -3.63 7.60 15.43
N PRO A 77 -3.28 7.40 16.71
CA PRO A 77 -1.88 7.30 17.15
C PRO A 77 -1.13 6.13 16.53
N ASN A 78 -1.83 5.04 16.19
CA ASN A 78 -1.23 3.88 15.52
C ASN A 78 -0.94 4.13 14.03
N ILE A 79 -1.79 4.89 13.34
CA ILE A 79 -1.54 5.30 11.94
C ILE A 79 -0.39 6.31 11.92
N ASP A 80 -0.38 7.25 12.86
CA ASP A 80 0.65 8.28 12.97
C ASP A 80 2.03 7.65 13.25
N ARG A 81 2.08 6.68 14.17
CA ARG A 81 3.30 5.91 14.46
C ARG A 81 3.74 5.04 13.28
N LEU A 82 2.82 4.57 12.43
CA LEU A 82 3.19 3.86 11.21
C LEU A 82 3.81 4.83 10.19
N ALA A 83 3.18 5.97 9.97
CA ALA A 83 3.67 7.01 9.07
C ALA A 83 5.07 7.51 9.46
N ALA A 84 5.30 7.75 10.76
CA ALA A 84 6.59 8.21 11.29
C ALA A 84 7.75 7.22 11.09
N ARG A 85 7.46 5.93 10.81
CA ARG A 85 8.46 4.88 10.57
C ARG A 85 8.58 4.50 9.10
N GLY A 86 7.89 5.22 8.21
CA GLY A 86 7.82 4.93 6.79
C GLY A 86 7.89 6.17 5.92
N MET A 87 7.41 6.03 4.69
CA MET A 87 7.24 7.13 3.75
C MET A 87 5.76 7.50 3.68
N LEU A 88 5.45 8.77 3.92
CA LEU A 88 4.08 9.31 3.80
C LEU A 88 3.93 10.04 2.46
N PHE A 89 2.96 9.60 1.65
CA PHE A 89 2.56 10.30 0.43
C PHE A 89 1.39 11.23 0.74
N THR A 90 1.61 12.53 0.75
CA THR A 90 0.60 13.54 1.09
C THR A 90 -0.32 13.92 -0.08
N ASN A 91 -0.02 13.43 -1.29
CA ASN A 91 -0.78 13.73 -2.51
C ASN A 91 -1.07 12.43 -3.29
N ALA A 92 -1.77 11.49 -2.64
CA ALA A 92 -2.16 10.21 -3.23
C ALA A 92 -3.65 10.22 -3.60
N HIS A 93 -3.98 9.84 -4.84
CA HIS A 93 -5.35 9.86 -5.37
C HIS A 93 -5.76 8.49 -5.89
N CYS A 94 -7.00 8.10 -5.61
CA CYS A 94 -7.62 6.93 -6.25
C CYS A 94 -8.09 7.27 -7.67
N GLN A 95 -8.16 6.27 -8.56
CA GLN A 95 -8.59 6.49 -9.95
C GLN A 95 -10.11 6.37 -10.13
N GLY A 96 -10.81 5.83 -9.14
CA GLY A 96 -12.27 5.74 -9.12
C GLY A 96 -12.81 6.12 -7.75
N THR A 97 -13.91 6.87 -7.72
CA THR A 97 -14.53 7.38 -6.49
C THR A 97 -15.45 6.38 -5.80
N MET A 98 -15.56 5.16 -6.35
CA MET A 98 -16.31 4.05 -5.77
C MET A 98 -15.38 2.88 -5.44
N CYS A 99 -15.77 2.08 -4.43
CA CYS A 99 -14.96 0.98 -3.93
C CYS A 99 -14.49 0.03 -5.04
N ASN A 100 -15.39 -0.45 -5.90
CA ASN A 100 -15.07 -1.48 -6.89
C ASN A 100 -14.14 -0.98 -8.01
N PRO A 101 -14.43 0.15 -8.70
CA PRO A 101 -13.49 0.74 -9.66
C PRO A 101 -12.10 1.03 -9.06
N SER A 102 -12.05 1.60 -7.85
CA SER A 102 -10.81 1.95 -7.17
C SER A 102 -9.96 0.70 -6.87
N ARG A 103 -10.57 -0.32 -6.27
CA ARG A 103 -9.90 -1.56 -5.89
C ARG A 103 -9.42 -2.35 -7.10
N ILE A 104 -10.23 -2.44 -8.15
CA ILE A 104 -9.81 -3.08 -9.41
C ILE A 104 -8.64 -2.33 -10.03
N SER A 105 -8.70 -0.99 -10.04
CA SER A 105 -7.61 -0.17 -10.57
C SER A 105 -6.28 -0.42 -9.87
N LEU A 106 -6.31 -0.44 -8.53
CA LEU A 106 -5.14 -0.73 -7.71
C LEU A 106 -4.61 -2.16 -7.94
N LEU A 107 -5.50 -3.16 -7.88
CA LEU A 107 -5.10 -4.57 -7.91
C LEU A 107 -4.67 -5.05 -9.29
N TRP A 108 -5.19 -4.48 -10.38
CA TRP A 108 -4.77 -4.83 -11.74
C TRP A 108 -3.77 -3.84 -12.35
N GLY A 109 -3.51 -2.71 -11.69
CA GLY A 109 -2.64 -1.65 -12.21
C GLY A 109 -3.19 -0.98 -13.48
N ARG A 110 -4.52 -0.84 -13.59
CA ARG A 110 -5.22 -0.35 -14.79
C ARG A 110 -6.30 0.66 -14.42
N ARG A 111 -6.35 1.81 -15.10
CA ARG A 111 -7.37 2.84 -14.84
C ARG A 111 -8.79 2.32 -15.11
N PRO A 112 -9.83 2.88 -14.47
CA PRO A 112 -11.23 2.60 -14.81
C PRO A 112 -11.55 2.75 -16.30
N SER A 113 -10.91 3.70 -16.99
CA SER A 113 -11.03 3.88 -18.44
C SER A 113 -10.51 2.70 -19.28
N SER A 114 -9.64 1.86 -18.70
CA SER A 114 -9.11 0.64 -19.33
C SER A 114 -9.83 -0.61 -18.85
N THR A 115 -10.36 -0.61 -17.62
CA THR A 115 -11.06 -1.76 -17.05
C THR A 115 -12.56 -1.73 -17.32
N GLY A 116 -13.15 -0.59 -17.69
CA GLY A 116 -14.60 -0.48 -17.91
C GLY A 116 -15.45 -0.63 -16.63
N PHE A 117 -14.84 -0.75 -15.46
CA PHE A 117 -15.55 -0.76 -14.18
C PHE A 117 -15.73 0.67 -13.69
N TYR A 118 -16.96 1.16 -13.74
CA TYR A 118 -17.30 2.51 -13.29
C TYR A 118 -18.23 2.53 -12.06
N ASP A 119 -18.74 1.38 -11.62
CA ASP A 119 -19.60 1.28 -10.44
C ASP A 119 -19.37 -0.01 -9.61
N ASN A 120 -20.14 -0.12 -8.53
CA ASN A 120 -20.09 -1.21 -7.56
C ASN A 120 -20.94 -2.45 -7.91
N HIS A 121 -21.78 -2.39 -8.94
CA HIS A 121 -22.71 -3.47 -9.30
C HIS A 121 -22.03 -4.65 -10.00
N TYR A 122 -20.86 -4.42 -10.60
CA TYR A 122 -20.14 -5.47 -11.31
C TYR A 122 -19.36 -6.37 -10.36
N HIS A 123 -19.64 -7.67 -10.46
CA HIS A 123 -18.99 -8.68 -9.64
C HIS A 123 -17.67 -9.17 -10.26
N VAL A 124 -16.54 -8.85 -9.63
CA VAL A 124 -15.20 -9.19 -10.14
C VAL A 124 -14.96 -10.70 -10.27
N PHE A 125 -15.61 -11.52 -9.42
CA PHE A 125 -15.51 -12.98 -9.47
C PHE A 125 -16.14 -13.60 -10.73
N LYS A 126 -16.93 -12.84 -11.49
CA LYS A 126 -17.39 -13.28 -12.82
C LYS A 126 -16.27 -13.25 -13.85
N GLU A 127 -15.11 -12.69 -13.49
CA GLU A 127 -13.88 -12.64 -14.29
C GLU A 127 -14.15 -12.29 -15.76
N PRO A 128 -14.65 -11.07 -16.04
CA PRO A 128 -14.86 -10.67 -17.42
C PRO A 128 -13.55 -10.81 -18.22
N GLU A 129 -13.67 -11.18 -19.50
CA GLU A 129 -12.55 -11.61 -20.35
C GLU A 129 -11.35 -10.66 -20.34
N PHE A 130 -11.57 -9.35 -20.25
CA PHE A 130 -10.45 -8.41 -20.19
C PHE A 130 -9.65 -8.52 -18.90
N LEU A 131 -10.24 -8.84 -17.74
CA LEU A 131 -9.47 -9.06 -16.50
C LEU A 131 -8.65 -10.34 -16.58
N LYS A 132 -9.13 -11.38 -17.28
CA LYS A 132 -8.37 -12.63 -17.49
C LYS A 132 -7.07 -12.42 -18.26
N ARG A 133 -7.01 -11.40 -19.11
CA ARG A 133 -5.80 -11.04 -19.89
C ARG A 133 -4.74 -10.31 -19.05
N HIS A 134 -5.04 -9.97 -17.80
CA HIS A 134 -4.19 -9.16 -16.95
C HIS A 134 -3.95 -9.84 -15.61
N VAL A 135 -2.69 -9.90 -15.20
CA VAL A 135 -2.32 -10.47 -13.90
C VAL A 135 -2.63 -9.44 -12.80
N ASN A 136 -3.43 -9.83 -11.81
CA ASN A 136 -3.64 -9.00 -10.62
C ASN A 136 -2.49 -9.14 -9.62
N LEU A 137 -2.40 -8.19 -8.69
CA LEU A 137 -1.32 -8.07 -7.71
C LEU A 137 -1.11 -9.36 -6.90
N PRO A 138 -2.13 -9.98 -6.26
CA PRO A 138 -1.94 -11.28 -5.62
C PRO A 138 -1.44 -12.38 -6.56
N ALA A 139 -2.01 -12.51 -7.76
CA ALA A 139 -1.58 -13.52 -8.73
C ALA A 139 -0.12 -13.31 -9.16
N HIS A 140 0.32 -12.05 -9.31
CA HIS A 140 1.71 -11.72 -9.62
C HIS A 140 2.66 -12.18 -8.50
N PHE A 141 2.31 -11.89 -7.25
CA PHE A 141 3.10 -12.35 -6.09
C PHE A 141 3.15 -13.88 -6.03
N ALA A 142 2.00 -14.56 -6.18
CA ALA A 142 1.92 -16.02 -6.15
C ALA A 142 2.80 -16.68 -7.23
N ALA A 143 2.76 -16.17 -8.46
CA ALA A 143 3.60 -16.63 -9.56
C ALA A 143 5.11 -16.45 -9.29
N ASN A 144 5.49 -15.57 -8.36
CA ASN A 144 6.87 -15.28 -7.98
C ASN A 144 7.27 -15.93 -6.64
N GLY A 145 6.54 -16.96 -6.22
CA GLY A 145 6.90 -17.81 -5.07
C GLY A 145 6.42 -17.28 -3.72
N TYR A 146 5.55 -16.27 -3.70
CA TYR A 146 4.93 -15.80 -2.46
C TYR A 146 3.70 -16.64 -2.08
N LYS A 147 3.49 -16.83 -0.79
CA LYS A 147 2.17 -17.18 -0.26
C LYS A 147 1.28 -15.94 -0.30
N THR A 148 0.10 -16.02 -0.91
CA THR A 148 -0.81 -14.87 -1.00
C THR A 148 -2.12 -15.14 -0.31
N ILE A 149 -2.40 -14.40 0.76
CA ILE A 149 -3.57 -14.60 1.60
C ILE A 149 -4.22 -13.26 1.91
N SER A 150 -5.53 -13.26 2.11
CA SER A 150 -6.25 -12.03 2.45
C SER A 150 -7.43 -12.25 3.38
N ALA A 151 -7.75 -11.20 4.14
CA ALA A 151 -8.91 -11.12 5.03
C ALA A 151 -9.62 -9.77 4.85
N GLY A 152 -10.92 -9.74 5.17
CA GLY A 152 -11.71 -8.52 5.14
C GLY A 152 -12.04 -8.03 3.72
N LYS A 153 -12.16 -6.70 3.56
CA LYS A 153 -12.54 -6.03 2.30
C LYS A 153 -11.32 -5.63 1.48
N ILE A 154 -10.77 -6.57 0.69
CA ILE A 154 -9.76 -6.29 -0.34
C ILE A 154 -10.41 -6.09 -1.71
N PHE A 155 -11.18 -7.08 -2.16
CA PHE A 155 -12.09 -6.95 -3.30
C PHE A 155 -13.45 -6.41 -2.84
N HIS A 156 -14.14 -5.63 -3.68
CA HIS A 156 -15.46 -5.10 -3.34
C HIS A 156 -16.50 -6.21 -3.23
N THR A 157 -16.60 -7.06 -4.25
CA THR A 157 -17.61 -8.14 -4.31
C THR A 157 -17.02 -9.52 -4.05
N GLY A 158 -17.74 -10.32 -3.25
CA GLY A 158 -17.61 -11.78 -3.23
C GLY A 158 -16.28 -12.34 -2.71
N ARG A 159 -16.19 -13.68 -2.75
CA ARG A 159 -14.95 -14.42 -2.52
C ARG A 159 -14.19 -14.46 -3.85
N TYR A 160 -13.05 -13.79 -3.90
CA TYR A 160 -12.02 -14.05 -4.90
C TYR A 160 -11.09 -15.13 -4.32
N SER A 161 -10.42 -15.92 -5.16
CA SER A 161 -9.75 -17.17 -4.73
C SER A 161 -8.69 -16.99 -3.63
N GLN A 162 -8.13 -15.78 -3.48
CA GLN A 162 -7.12 -15.44 -2.48
C GLN A 162 -7.70 -14.96 -1.13
N ILE A 163 -9.03 -14.98 -0.94
CA ILE A 163 -9.67 -14.66 0.34
C ILE A 163 -9.73 -15.93 1.20
N GLU A 164 -8.80 -16.04 2.14
CA GLU A 164 -8.70 -17.16 3.09
C GLU A 164 -9.23 -16.79 4.49
N GLY A 165 -9.03 -15.55 4.91
CA GLY A 165 -9.39 -15.08 6.23
C GLY A 165 -10.85 -14.63 6.37
N PRO A 166 -11.23 -14.16 7.57
CA PRO A 166 -12.60 -13.76 7.86
C PRO A 166 -13.03 -12.57 6.98
N ARG A 167 -14.30 -12.59 6.58
CA ARG A 167 -14.96 -11.49 5.87
C ARG A 167 -16.38 -11.34 6.39
N ALA A 168 -16.48 -10.91 7.65
CA ALA A 168 -17.75 -10.78 8.36
C ALA A 168 -18.73 -9.79 7.70
N GLY A 169 -18.25 -8.91 6.82
CA GLY A 169 -19.05 -7.96 6.06
C GLY A 169 -19.21 -6.62 6.80
N GLN A 170 -19.72 -5.62 6.08
CA GLN A 170 -19.92 -4.27 6.62
C GLN A 170 -21.01 -4.18 7.70
N TRP A 171 -21.87 -5.22 7.79
CA TRP A 171 -22.96 -5.32 8.75
C TRP A 171 -22.90 -6.70 9.42
N ARG A 172 -22.83 -6.75 10.74
CA ARG A 172 -22.84 -7.97 11.56
C ARG A 172 -24.28 -8.42 11.78
N LYS A 173 -24.76 -9.31 10.91
CA LYS A 173 -26.11 -9.88 11.01
C LYS A 173 -26.33 -10.53 12.38
N GLY A 174 -27.40 -10.14 13.07
CA GLY A 174 -27.75 -10.65 14.40
C GLY A 174 -27.05 -9.97 15.57
N LEU A 175 -26.14 -9.01 15.31
CA LEU A 175 -25.44 -8.25 16.35
C LEU A 175 -25.66 -6.75 16.17
N ASP A 176 -25.38 -6.21 14.97
CA ASP A 176 -25.56 -4.79 14.68
C ASP A 176 -27.05 -4.42 14.77
N GLN A 177 -27.34 -3.41 15.58
CA GLN A 177 -28.67 -2.86 15.81
C GLN A 177 -28.81 -1.50 15.13
N LYS A 178 -30.02 -1.26 14.60
CA LYS A 178 -30.38 0.06 14.07
C LYS A 178 -30.41 1.05 15.24
N VAL A 179 -29.74 2.20 15.10
CA VAL A 179 -29.70 3.23 16.13
C VAL A 179 -30.75 4.30 15.84
N HIS A 180 -30.87 4.72 14.58
CA HIS A 180 -31.78 5.80 14.19
C HIS A 180 -32.95 5.32 13.33
N ASP A 181 -34.13 5.91 13.55
CA ASP A 181 -35.22 5.87 12.58
C ASP A 181 -34.86 6.69 11.34
N LYS A 182 -34.98 6.06 10.17
CA LYS A 182 -34.50 6.62 8.91
C LYS A 182 -35.67 7.02 8.02
N PRO A 183 -35.53 8.10 7.24
CA PRO A 183 -36.52 8.45 6.23
C PRO A 183 -36.70 7.30 5.23
N LYS A 184 -37.94 7.15 4.73
CA LYS A 184 -38.26 6.14 3.72
C LYS A 184 -37.41 6.36 2.46
N GLY A 185 -36.84 5.28 1.92
CA GLY A 185 -36.03 5.29 0.70
C GLY A 185 -34.52 5.51 0.92
N TRP A 186 -34.10 5.83 2.13
CA TRP A 186 -32.67 5.91 2.44
C TRP A 186 -32.03 4.52 2.45
N HIS A 187 -30.78 4.45 2.00
CA HIS A 187 -30.06 3.18 1.96
C HIS A 187 -29.91 2.61 3.38
N ARG A 188 -30.16 1.30 3.54
CA ARG A 188 -30.17 0.61 4.85
C ARG A 188 -28.92 0.85 5.68
N THR A 189 -27.77 0.99 5.04
CA THR A 189 -26.48 1.16 5.73
C THR A 189 -26.23 2.59 6.18
N TRP A 190 -27.03 3.56 5.76
CA TRP A 190 -26.85 4.93 6.21
C TRP A 190 -27.37 5.06 7.64
N ASP A 191 -26.52 4.81 8.62
CA ASP A 191 -26.83 4.81 10.05
C ASP A 191 -25.54 5.07 10.83
N PHE A 192 -25.65 5.52 12.07
CA PHE A 192 -24.49 5.79 12.92
C PHE A 192 -24.85 5.64 14.39
N GLY A 193 -23.85 5.43 15.23
CA GLY A 193 -24.03 5.34 16.68
C GLY A 193 -23.38 4.09 17.29
N PRO A 194 -23.26 4.06 18.62
CA PRO A 194 -22.56 3.01 19.32
C PRO A 194 -23.26 1.66 19.16
N GLN A 195 -22.47 0.59 19.24
CA GLN A 195 -22.99 -0.78 19.33
C GLN A 195 -22.56 -1.43 20.65
N ASP A 196 -23.49 -2.15 21.27
CA ASP A 196 -23.42 -2.64 22.66
C ASP A 196 -23.20 -4.15 22.75
N TYR A 197 -22.24 -4.64 21.98
CA TYR A 197 -21.80 -6.03 22.07
C TYR A 197 -20.28 -6.09 22.23
N GLU A 198 -19.75 -7.25 22.59
CA GLU A 198 -18.31 -7.42 22.84
C GLU A 198 -17.45 -6.97 21.66
N GLU A 199 -16.40 -6.17 21.93
CA GLU A 199 -15.50 -5.62 20.91
C GLU A 199 -14.88 -6.70 20.01
N THR A 200 -14.69 -7.92 20.55
CA THR A 200 -14.14 -9.08 19.83
C THR A 200 -15.02 -9.55 18.67
N LYS A 201 -16.31 -9.16 18.65
CA LYS A 201 -17.28 -9.55 17.63
C LYS A 201 -17.42 -8.54 16.49
N PHE A 202 -16.78 -7.38 16.59
CA PHE A 202 -16.77 -6.37 15.51
C PHE A 202 -16.00 -6.89 14.30
N THR A 203 -16.48 -6.58 13.10
CA THR A 203 -15.90 -7.06 11.82
C THR A 203 -14.39 -6.83 11.74
N ASP A 204 -13.96 -5.62 12.08
CA ASP A 204 -12.55 -5.23 11.94
C ASP A 204 -11.68 -5.78 13.05
N HIS A 205 -12.24 -6.00 14.25
CA HIS A 205 -11.54 -6.72 15.32
C HIS A 205 -11.26 -8.17 14.89
N ILE A 206 -12.28 -8.90 14.41
CA ILE A 206 -12.14 -10.28 13.92
C ILE A 206 -11.07 -10.36 12.83
N THR A 207 -11.08 -9.39 11.91
CA THR A 207 -10.10 -9.31 10.81
C THR A 207 -8.70 -9.04 11.32
N ALA A 208 -8.52 -8.06 12.20
CA ALA A 208 -7.23 -7.71 12.80
C ALA A 208 -6.63 -8.87 13.60
N THR A 209 -7.43 -9.54 14.43
CA THR A 209 -7.00 -10.68 15.24
C THR A 209 -6.52 -11.83 14.37
N TRP A 210 -7.30 -12.22 13.36
CA TRP A 210 -6.88 -13.28 12.43
C TRP A 210 -5.60 -12.94 11.66
N VAL A 211 -5.45 -11.68 11.24
CA VAL A 211 -4.24 -11.20 10.55
C VAL A 211 -3.03 -11.26 11.49
N ALA A 212 -3.17 -10.81 12.74
CA ALA A 212 -2.11 -10.89 13.74
C ALA A 212 -1.69 -12.34 14.02
N GLU A 213 -2.64 -13.26 14.09
CA GLU A 213 -2.36 -14.70 14.20
C GLU A 213 -1.61 -15.23 12.98
N GLN A 214 -1.94 -14.79 11.76
CA GLN A 214 -1.19 -15.24 10.57
C GLN A 214 0.24 -14.67 10.54
N LEU A 215 0.44 -13.44 11.01
CA LEU A 215 1.78 -12.82 11.10
C LEU A 215 2.68 -13.52 12.13
N GLY A 216 2.09 -14.18 13.14
CA GLY A 216 2.84 -14.95 14.14
C GLY A 216 3.22 -16.36 13.70
N LYS A 217 2.80 -16.82 12.50
CA LYS A 217 3.13 -18.16 11.99
C LYS A 217 4.43 -18.15 11.21
N GLU A 218 5.23 -19.19 11.41
CA GLU A 218 6.40 -19.44 10.57
C GLU A 218 5.98 -19.80 9.14
N SER A 219 6.79 -19.39 8.16
CA SER A 219 6.58 -19.74 6.76
C SER A 219 7.90 -19.81 6.01
N ASP A 220 8.08 -20.90 5.26
CA ASP A 220 9.25 -21.10 4.39
C ASP A 220 9.19 -20.24 3.11
N LYS A 221 8.04 -19.60 2.85
CA LYS A 221 7.84 -18.71 1.71
C LYS A 221 7.59 -17.29 2.20
N PRO A 222 8.09 -16.25 1.49
CA PRO A 222 7.65 -14.90 1.77
C PRO A 222 6.15 -14.78 1.48
N PHE A 223 5.46 -13.87 2.15
CA PHE A 223 4.01 -13.71 1.99
C PHE A 223 3.60 -12.32 1.51
N LEU A 224 2.49 -12.28 0.78
CA LEU A 224 1.62 -11.11 0.66
C LEU A 224 0.37 -11.39 1.50
N LEU A 225 0.21 -10.67 2.59
CA LEU A 225 -0.97 -10.72 3.45
C LEU A 225 -1.75 -9.43 3.27
N ALA A 226 -2.96 -9.49 2.72
CA ALA A 226 -3.80 -8.31 2.53
C ALA A 226 -4.92 -8.26 3.60
N CYS A 227 -4.93 -7.19 4.39
CA CYS A 227 -5.92 -6.91 5.43
C CYS A 227 -6.83 -5.77 4.98
N GLY A 228 -8.13 -6.03 4.86
CA GLY A 228 -9.12 -5.03 4.46
C GLY A 228 -10.09 -4.67 5.59
N PHE A 229 -9.92 -3.51 6.21
CA PHE A 229 -10.87 -2.98 7.17
C PHE A 229 -12.10 -2.37 6.49
N TYR A 230 -13.26 -2.52 7.12
CA TYR A 230 -14.52 -1.95 6.66
C TYR A 230 -14.74 -0.54 7.19
N ARG A 231 -14.45 -0.24 8.46
CA ARG A 231 -14.66 1.10 8.99
C ARG A 231 -13.57 2.06 8.46
N PRO A 232 -13.92 3.31 8.13
CA PRO A 232 -15.16 4.02 8.47
C PRO A 232 -16.36 3.83 7.54
N HIS A 233 -16.34 2.99 6.50
CA HIS A 233 -17.50 2.80 5.62
C HIS A 233 -18.81 2.57 6.40
N VAL A 234 -19.91 3.14 5.90
CA VAL A 234 -21.24 3.08 6.53
C VAL A 234 -21.77 1.64 6.72
N PRO A 235 -22.58 1.37 7.76
CA PRO A 235 -22.97 2.29 8.84
C PRO A 235 -21.81 2.64 9.77
N PHE A 236 -21.82 3.83 10.34
CA PHE A 236 -20.80 4.26 11.30
C PHE A 236 -21.10 3.67 12.68
N PHE A 237 -20.81 2.38 12.83
CA PHE A 237 -21.06 1.60 14.03
C PHE A 237 -19.75 1.24 14.75
N PRO A 238 -19.23 2.14 15.61
CA PRO A 238 -18.11 1.85 16.48
C PRO A 238 -18.56 1.12 17.76
N PRO A 239 -17.62 0.52 18.52
CA PRO A 239 -17.85 0.17 19.92
C PRO A 239 -18.27 1.39 20.73
N ARG A 240 -19.16 1.20 21.72
CA ARG A 240 -19.59 2.28 22.62
C ARG A 240 -18.43 3.08 23.21
N ARG A 241 -17.41 2.40 23.74
CA ARG A 241 -16.22 3.05 24.29
C ARG A 241 -15.55 4.05 23.32
N VAL A 242 -15.53 3.74 22.02
CA VAL A 242 -14.96 4.64 21.00
C VAL A 242 -15.92 5.79 20.71
N TYR A 243 -17.21 5.52 20.65
CA TYR A 243 -18.23 6.55 20.46
C TYR A 243 -18.20 7.58 21.60
N ASP A 244 -18.24 7.12 22.84
CA ASP A 244 -18.27 7.97 24.04
C ASP A 244 -16.95 8.72 24.25
N SER A 245 -15.84 8.29 23.61
CA SER A 245 -14.56 9.01 23.69
C SER A 245 -14.51 10.31 22.88
N LEU A 246 -15.56 10.58 22.10
CA LEU A 246 -15.70 11.80 21.29
C LEU A 246 -16.54 12.90 21.98
N GLU A 247 -17.19 12.57 23.11
CA GLU A 247 -17.96 13.48 23.96
C GLU A 247 -17.10 14.08 25.08
#